data_AF-A0A9E2QBD8-F1
#
_entry.id   AF-A0A9E2QBD8-F1
#
_cell.length_a   1.000
_cell.length_b   1.000
_cell.length_c   1.000
_cell.angle_alpha   90.00
_cell.angle_beta   90.00
_cell.angle_gamma   90.00
#
_symmetry.space_group_name_H-M   'P 1'
#
loop_
_entity.id
_entity.type
_entity.pdbx_description
1 polymer ?
#
loop_
_entity_poly.entity_id
_entity_poly.type
_entity_poly.pdbx_seq_one_letter_code
_entity_poly.pdbx_strand_id
1 'polypeptide(L)'
;MSGKEQESPQVEFARLVVESYVRKGTVPPASEAAAELRGGKAGVFVTLKKRGKLRGCMGTVQPVKENVAEEIRGNAVSSVTFDPRFDAVTADELGDLEYSVDVLEEPEDIAGIDELDTSVYGVIVRSGDRSGLLLPDLEGIDTPEEQVRIAMIKAGIHSDEPVLLQRFKISRYK
;
A
#
# COMPACT_ATOMS: atom_id res chain seq x y z
N MET A 1 -24.37 -22.20 -0.58
CA MET A 1 -23.22 -22.35 -1.49
C MET A 1 -22.66 -20.95 -1.68
N SER A 2 -21.71 -20.54 -0.85
CA SER A 2 -21.11 -19.20 -0.91
C SER A 2 -20.14 -19.21 -2.10
N GLY A 3 -20.41 -18.41 -3.13
CA GLY A 3 -19.44 -18.18 -4.19
C GLY A 3 -18.17 -17.65 -3.52
N LYS A 4 -17.06 -18.37 -3.66
CA LYS A 4 -15.76 -17.77 -3.34
C LYS A 4 -15.59 -16.65 -4.35
N GLU A 5 -15.62 -15.39 -3.90
CA GLU A 5 -15.09 -14.30 -4.72
C GLU A 5 -13.68 -14.70 -5.14
N GLN A 6 -13.46 -14.70 -6.45
CA GLN A 6 -12.19 -15.08 -7.03
C GLN A 6 -11.24 -13.91 -6.77
N GLU A 7 -10.09 -14.18 -6.14
CA GLU A 7 -9.09 -13.16 -5.84
C GLU A 7 -8.68 -12.44 -7.13
N SER A 8 -8.42 -11.14 -7.02
CA SER A 8 -7.84 -10.42 -8.15
C SER A 8 -6.43 -10.94 -8.48
N PRO A 9 -5.96 -10.81 -9.73
CA PRO A 9 -4.60 -11.23 -10.10
C PRO A 9 -3.49 -10.53 -9.29
N GLN A 10 -3.71 -9.28 -8.87
CA GLN A 10 -2.80 -8.56 -7.97
C GLN A 10 -2.68 -9.26 -6.61
N VAL A 11 -3.81 -9.66 -6.03
CA VAL A 11 -3.87 -10.28 -4.71
C VAL A 11 -3.36 -11.72 -4.77
N GLU A 12 -3.76 -12.48 -5.79
CA GLU A 12 -3.25 -13.84 -6.01
C GLU A 12 -1.72 -13.83 -6.13
N PHE A 13 -1.16 -12.86 -6.88
CA PHE A 13 0.29 -12.74 -7.01
C PHE A 13 0.97 -12.30 -5.71
N ALA A 14 0.40 -11.33 -4.97
CA ALA A 14 0.93 -10.91 -3.67
C ALA A 14 0.94 -12.08 -2.67
N ARG A 15 -0.15 -12.85 -2.60
CA ARG A 15 -0.28 -14.05 -1.76
C ARG A 15 0.76 -15.10 -2.14
N LEU A 16 0.91 -15.42 -3.43
CA LEU A 16 1.89 -16.38 -3.91
C LEU A 16 3.31 -15.99 -3.48
N VAL A 17 3.67 -14.70 -3.62
CA VAL A 17 4.98 -14.18 -3.22
C VAL A 17 5.19 -14.30 -1.71
N VAL A 18 4.24 -13.83 -0.91
CA VAL A 18 4.30 -13.91 0.56
C VAL A 18 4.45 -15.34 1.02
N GLU A 19 3.56 -16.24 0.58
CA GLU A 19 3.54 -17.62 1.06
C GLU A 19 4.79 -18.39 0.61
N SER A 20 5.29 -18.13 -0.59
CA SER A 20 6.54 -18.75 -1.07
C SER A 20 7.74 -18.26 -0.27
N TYR A 21 7.80 -16.96 0.03
CA TYR A 21 8.88 -16.39 0.80
C TYR A 21 8.87 -16.89 2.25
N VAL A 22 7.72 -16.82 2.93
CA VAL A 22 7.60 -17.23 4.33
C VAL A 22 7.86 -18.74 4.51
N ARG A 23 7.41 -19.59 3.58
CA ARG A 23 7.61 -21.06 3.71
C ARG A 23 8.97 -21.54 3.23
N LYS A 24 9.55 -20.93 2.20
CA LYS A 24 10.70 -21.48 1.47
C LYS A 24 11.89 -20.52 1.37
N GLY A 25 11.72 -19.25 1.76
CA GLY A 25 12.72 -18.20 1.55
C GLY A 25 12.91 -17.80 0.07
N THR A 26 11.97 -18.21 -0.80
CA THR A 26 12.07 -17.97 -2.25
C THR A 26 11.07 -16.92 -2.71
N VAL A 27 11.51 -15.98 -3.54
CA VAL A 27 10.63 -15.00 -4.18
C VAL A 27 10.34 -15.48 -5.61
N PRO A 28 9.11 -15.93 -5.92
CA PRO A 28 8.79 -16.39 -7.26
C PRO A 28 8.84 -15.21 -8.25
N PRO A 29 9.27 -15.43 -9.50
CA PRO A 29 9.15 -14.41 -10.54
C PRO A 29 7.66 -14.08 -10.78
N ALA A 30 7.40 -12.91 -11.38
CA ALA A 30 6.06 -12.62 -11.88
C ALA A 30 5.64 -13.72 -12.86
N SER A 31 4.63 -14.51 -12.49
CA SER A 31 4.12 -15.61 -13.31
C SER A 31 3.39 -15.07 -14.55
N GLU A 32 3.02 -15.96 -15.49
CA GLU A 32 2.09 -15.60 -16.56
C GLU A 32 0.74 -15.11 -16.03
N ALA A 33 0.33 -15.55 -14.83
CA ALA A 33 -0.89 -15.05 -14.19
C ALA A 33 -0.80 -13.55 -13.81
N ALA A 34 0.41 -13.00 -13.67
CA ALA A 34 0.64 -11.57 -13.47
C ALA A 34 0.97 -10.82 -14.78
N ALA A 35 0.77 -11.44 -15.95
CA ALA A 35 1.14 -10.83 -17.25
C ALA A 35 0.41 -9.51 -17.51
N GLU A 36 -0.85 -9.40 -17.11
CA GLU A 36 -1.63 -8.16 -17.22
C GLU A 36 -1.10 -7.03 -16.34
N LEU A 37 -0.39 -7.35 -15.25
CA LEU A 37 0.22 -6.39 -14.33
C LEU A 37 1.53 -5.81 -14.86
N ARG A 38 1.97 -6.21 -16.07
CA ARG A 38 3.19 -5.73 -16.71
C ARG A 38 2.98 -4.51 -17.60
N GLY A 39 1.73 -4.12 -17.84
CA GLY A 39 1.37 -3.07 -18.82
C GLY A 39 1.63 -1.62 -18.37
N GLY A 40 1.98 -1.39 -17.11
CA GLY A 40 2.16 -0.03 -16.59
C GLY A 40 2.98 0.05 -15.32
N LYS A 41 3.32 1.28 -14.94
CA LYS A 41 4.06 1.64 -13.73
C LYS A 41 3.14 2.42 -12.81
N ALA A 42 3.08 2.03 -11.55
CA ALA A 42 2.36 2.73 -10.50
C ALA A 42 3.03 2.44 -9.15
N GLY A 43 2.82 3.32 -8.16
CA GLY A 43 3.08 2.99 -6.77
C GLY A 43 2.13 1.89 -6.31
N VAL A 44 2.60 1.00 -5.43
CA VAL A 44 1.77 -0.12 -4.95
C VAL A 44 1.97 -0.32 -3.46
N PHE A 45 0.89 -0.55 -2.73
CA PHE A 45 0.91 -0.99 -1.35
C PHE A 45 0.33 -2.39 -1.23
N VAL A 46 1.06 -3.29 -0.57
CA VAL A 46 0.58 -4.61 -0.17
C VAL A 46 0.26 -4.57 1.31
N THR A 47 -1.00 -4.80 1.64
CA THR A 47 -1.50 -4.81 3.01
C THR A 47 -1.93 -6.22 3.40
N LEU A 48 -1.51 -6.62 4.59
CA LEU A 48 -1.86 -7.86 5.25
C LEU A 48 -2.69 -7.55 6.48
N LYS A 49 -3.83 -8.22 6.61
CA LYS A 49 -4.64 -8.22 7.82
C LYS A 49 -4.72 -9.63 8.39
N LYS A 50 -4.75 -9.74 9.71
CA LYS A 50 -5.01 -10.97 10.44
C LYS A 50 -6.24 -10.77 11.30
N ARG A 51 -7.33 -11.47 10.99
CA ARG A 51 -8.63 -11.35 11.68
C ARG A 51 -9.11 -9.89 11.71
N GLY A 52 -9.13 -9.25 10.54
CA GLY A 52 -9.51 -7.85 10.37
C GLY A 52 -8.50 -6.79 10.86
N LYS A 53 -7.44 -7.16 11.58
CA LYS A 53 -6.44 -6.22 12.11
C LYS A 53 -5.20 -6.15 11.24
N LEU A 54 -4.61 -4.96 11.07
CA LEU A 54 -3.37 -4.78 10.33
C LEU A 54 -2.23 -5.65 10.89
N ARG A 55 -1.57 -6.42 10.02
CA ARG A 55 -0.44 -7.32 10.34
C ARG A 55 0.86 -6.95 9.62
N GLY A 56 0.74 -6.20 8.52
CA GLY A 56 1.85 -5.63 7.76
C GLY A 56 1.32 -4.78 6.62
N CYS A 57 1.98 -3.68 6.30
CA CYS A 57 1.65 -2.88 5.12
C CYS A 57 2.90 -2.16 4.63
N MET A 58 3.34 -2.52 3.43
CA MET A 58 4.51 -1.92 2.78
C MET A 58 4.19 -1.57 1.33
N GLY A 59 4.82 -0.51 0.85
CA GLY A 59 4.56 -0.02 -0.50
C GLY A 59 5.45 1.13 -0.92
N THR A 60 5.28 1.51 -2.17
CA THR A 60 5.99 2.61 -2.82
C THR A 60 4.98 3.63 -3.32
N VAL A 61 5.30 4.91 -3.15
CA VAL A 61 4.41 6.01 -3.57
C VAL A 61 4.52 6.26 -5.07
N GLN A 62 5.76 6.34 -5.55
CA GLN A 62 6.09 6.43 -6.96
C GLN A 62 6.62 5.08 -7.44
N PRO A 63 6.38 4.71 -8.70
CA PRO A 63 6.93 3.49 -9.25
C PRO A 63 8.46 3.56 -9.30
N VAL A 64 9.11 2.65 -8.58
CA VAL A 64 10.57 2.45 -8.56
C VAL A 64 10.98 1.18 -9.30
N LYS A 65 10.01 0.36 -9.72
CA LYS A 65 10.21 -0.83 -10.54
C LYS A 65 9.72 -0.65 -11.98
N GLU A 66 10.03 -1.64 -12.80
CA GLU A 66 9.72 -1.63 -14.23
C GLU A 66 8.22 -1.72 -14.52
N ASN A 67 7.44 -2.32 -13.61
CA ASN A 67 5.99 -2.47 -13.72
C ASN A 67 5.35 -2.79 -12.36
N VAL A 68 4.01 -2.80 -12.33
CA VAL A 68 3.19 -3.11 -11.14
C VAL A 68 3.47 -4.51 -10.58
N ALA A 69 3.71 -5.52 -11.42
CA ALA A 69 4.04 -6.86 -10.93
C ALA A 69 5.33 -6.84 -10.07
N GLU A 70 6.38 -6.18 -10.56
CA GLU A 70 7.65 -6.08 -9.84
C GLU A 70 7.53 -5.25 -8.56
N GLU A 71 6.67 -4.22 -8.54
CA GLU A 71 6.31 -3.50 -7.31
C GLU A 71 5.61 -4.43 -6.30
N ILE A 72 4.56 -5.13 -6.72
CA ILE A 72 3.85 -6.11 -5.86
C ILE A 72 4.83 -7.12 -5.29
N ARG A 73 5.73 -7.66 -6.12
CA ARG A 73 6.71 -8.66 -5.69
C ARG A 73 7.61 -8.13 -4.56
N GLY A 74 8.17 -6.94 -4.73
CA GLY A 74 9.05 -6.34 -3.72
C GLY A 74 8.30 -5.94 -2.45
N ASN A 75 7.13 -5.33 -2.61
CA ASN A 75 6.33 -4.81 -1.50
C ASN A 75 5.65 -5.94 -0.71
N ALA A 76 5.30 -7.05 -1.36
CA ALA A 76 4.79 -8.26 -0.71
C ALA A 76 5.81 -8.87 0.25
N VAL A 77 7.07 -9.06 -0.20
CA VAL A 77 8.14 -9.53 0.70
C VAL A 77 8.36 -8.54 1.84
N SER A 78 8.43 -7.25 1.51
CA SER A 78 8.65 -6.22 2.52
C SER A 78 7.54 -6.18 3.57
N SER A 79 6.28 -6.42 3.17
CA SER A 79 5.12 -6.44 4.08
C SER A 79 5.19 -7.54 5.15
N VAL A 80 5.99 -8.60 4.92
CA VAL A 80 6.17 -9.70 5.86
C VAL A 80 7.51 -9.68 6.61
N THR A 81 8.49 -8.89 6.17
CA THR A 81 9.84 -8.87 6.77
C THR A 81 10.32 -7.51 7.29
N PHE A 82 9.82 -6.40 6.74
CA PHE A 82 10.41 -5.07 6.93
C PHE A 82 9.41 -4.02 7.41
N ASP A 83 8.20 -4.40 7.79
CA ASP A 83 7.30 -3.47 8.48
C ASP A 83 7.79 -3.28 9.93
N PRO A 84 8.34 -2.11 10.30
CA PRO A 84 9.00 -1.91 11.59
C PRO A 84 8.04 -1.95 12.79
N ARG A 85 6.72 -1.98 12.54
CA ARG A 85 5.69 -2.03 13.58
C ARG A 85 5.43 -3.45 14.06
N PHE A 86 5.88 -4.47 13.33
CA PHE A 86 5.55 -5.87 13.60
C PHE A 86 6.78 -6.77 13.44
N ASP A 87 6.80 -7.88 14.18
CA ASP A 87 7.75 -8.95 13.90
C ASP A 87 7.45 -9.62 12.55
N ALA A 88 8.47 -10.25 11.97
CA ALA A 88 8.33 -10.96 10.71
C ALA A 88 7.21 -12.01 10.77
N VAL A 89 6.45 -12.15 9.67
CA VAL A 89 5.33 -13.09 9.59
C VAL A 89 5.83 -14.54 9.57
N THR A 90 5.21 -15.40 10.35
CA THR A 90 5.56 -16.82 10.42
C THR A 90 4.60 -17.72 9.62
N ALA A 91 5.04 -18.93 9.27
CA ALA A 91 4.30 -19.82 8.38
C ALA A 91 2.94 -20.27 8.95
N ASP A 92 2.79 -20.34 10.27
CA ASP A 92 1.54 -20.66 10.96
C ASP A 92 0.50 -19.53 10.86
N GLU A 93 0.93 -18.30 10.58
CA GLU A 93 0.00 -17.16 10.41
C GLU A 93 -0.66 -17.15 9.03
N LEU A 94 -0.03 -17.75 8.01
CA LEU A 94 -0.42 -17.59 6.60
C LEU A 94 -1.89 -17.95 6.32
N GLY A 95 -2.43 -18.96 7.02
CA GLY A 95 -3.82 -19.38 6.86
C GLY A 95 -4.85 -18.37 7.39
N ASP A 96 -4.44 -17.46 8.27
CA ASP A 96 -5.28 -16.44 8.90
C ASP A 96 -5.14 -15.06 8.22
N LEU A 97 -4.33 -14.95 7.16
CA LEU A 97 -4.05 -13.68 6.49
C LEU A 97 -5.06 -13.35 5.39
N GLU A 98 -5.58 -12.13 5.47
CA GLU A 98 -6.31 -11.41 4.43
C GLU A 98 -5.34 -10.48 3.71
N TYR A 99 -5.43 -10.43 2.39
CA TYR A 99 -4.52 -9.68 1.53
C TYR A 99 -5.30 -8.60 0.80
N SER A 100 -4.70 -7.42 0.63
CA SER A 100 -5.19 -6.42 -0.30
C SER A 100 -4.03 -5.71 -0.97
N VAL A 101 -4.23 -5.33 -2.23
CA VAL A 101 -3.25 -4.58 -3.02
C VAL A 101 -3.87 -3.27 -3.45
N ASP A 102 -3.25 -2.16 -3.07
CA ASP A 102 -3.65 -0.82 -3.51
C ASP A 102 -2.69 -0.35 -4.59
N VAL A 103 -3.20 -0.10 -5.80
CA VAL A 103 -2.43 0.48 -6.90
C VAL A 103 -2.74 1.97 -6.98
N LEU A 104 -1.71 2.80 -6.90
CA LEU A 104 -1.84 4.26 -6.86
C LEU A 104 -1.95 4.82 -8.28
N GLU A 105 -2.88 5.75 -8.45
CA GLU A 105 -2.88 6.65 -9.60
C GLU A 105 -1.78 7.71 -9.45
N GLU A 106 -1.45 8.40 -10.55
CA GLU A 106 -0.47 9.47 -10.54
C GLU A 106 -0.94 10.61 -9.60
N PRO A 107 -0.13 11.02 -8.61
CA PRO A 107 -0.50 12.11 -7.71
C PRO A 107 -0.60 13.44 -8.44
N GLU A 108 -1.59 14.24 -8.08
CA GLU A 108 -1.79 15.61 -8.57
C GLU A 108 -1.58 16.63 -7.45
N ASP A 109 -0.93 17.75 -7.78
CA ASP A 109 -0.73 18.86 -6.84
C ASP A 109 -2.08 19.54 -6.52
N ILE A 110 -2.26 19.92 -5.25
CA ILE A 110 -3.46 20.65 -4.79
C ILE A 110 -3.07 21.97 -4.13
N ALA A 111 -3.93 22.98 -4.26
CA ALA A 111 -3.70 24.30 -3.68
C ALA A 111 -4.01 24.35 -2.18
N GLY A 112 -4.90 23.48 -1.70
CA GLY A 112 -5.35 23.51 -0.31
C GLY A 112 -6.01 22.22 0.16
N ILE A 113 -6.16 22.11 1.48
CA ILE A 113 -6.76 20.96 2.17
C ILE A 113 -8.24 20.76 1.78
N ASP A 114 -8.91 21.84 1.38
CA ASP A 114 -10.31 21.85 0.91
C ASP A 114 -10.53 21.04 -0.39
N GLU A 115 -9.45 20.68 -1.08
CA GLU A 115 -9.49 19.80 -2.25
C GLU A 115 -9.42 18.31 -1.91
N LEU A 116 -9.34 17.95 -0.63
CA LEU A 116 -9.30 16.56 -0.17
C LEU A 116 -10.67 16.07 0.29
N ASP A 117 -10.99 14.85 -0.12
CA ASP A 117 -12.05 14.02 0.44
C ASP A 117 -11.38 12.75 0.97
N THR A 118 -11.40 12.53 2.28
CA THR A 118 -10.68 11.42 2.93
C THR A 118 -11.16 10.04 2.49
N SER A 119 -12.39 9.93 1.99
CA SER A 119 -12.96 8.67 1.49
C SER A 119 -12.51 8.35 0.06
N VAL A 120 -12.06 9.35 -0.70
CA VAL A 120 -11.70 9.22 -2.12
C VAL A 120 -10.19 9.32 -2.33
N TYR A 121 -9.56 10.27 -1.64
CA TYR A 121 -8.19 10.68 -1.91
C TYR A 121 -7.25 10.34 -0.77
N GLY A 122 -6.13 9.73 -1.12
CA GLY A 122 -4.95 9.73 -0.28
C GLY A 122 -4.22 11.07 -0.42
N VAL A 123 -3.38 11.38 0.55
CA VAL A 123 -2.60 12.61 0.61
C VAL A 123 -1.11 12.32 0.69
N ILE A 124 -0.31 13.10 -0.03
CA ILE A 124 1.14 13.17 0.11
C ILE A 124 1.48 14.57 0.60
N VAL A 125 2.25 14.65 1.68
CA VAL A 125 2.83 15.89 2.19
C VAL A 125 4.33 15.88 1.95
N ARG A 126 4.90 17.01 1.49
CA ARG A 126 6.35 17.14 1.28
C ARG A 126 6.88 18.43 1.88
N SER A 127 8.02 18.35 2.57
CA SER A 127 8.77 19.50 3.06
C SER A 127 10.28 19.23 2.95
N GLY A 128 10.92 19.84 1.93
CA GLY A 128 12.28 19.50 1.53
C GLY A 128 12.39 18.02 1.13
N ASP A 129 13.34 17.31 1.73
CA ASP A 129 13.57 15.87 1.47
C ASP A 129 12.63 14.95 2.28
N ARG A 130 11.81 15.50 3.18
CA ARG A 130 10.85 14.71 3.97
C ARG A 130 9.53 14.58 3.21
N SER A 131 8.98 13.38 3.20
CA SER A 131 7.65 13.13 2.67
C SER A 131 6.86 12.15 3.54
N GLY A 132 5.56 12.37 3.59
CA GLY A 132 4.62 11.50 4.28
C GLY A 132 3.44 11.21 3.38
N LEU A 133 2.90 10.00 3.49
CA LEU A 133 1.72 9.58 2.76
C LEU A 133 0.70 8.97 3.71
N LEU A 134 -0.57 9.23 3.41
CA LEU A 134 -1.69 8.49 3.97
C LEU A 134 -2.64 8.06 2.86
N LEU A 135 -3.07 6.80 2.90
CA LEU A 135 -4.03 6.24 1.95
C LEU A 135 -5.44 6.79 2.24
N PRO A 136 -6.35 6.76 1.23
CA PRO A 136 -7.77 7.07 1.47
C PRO A 136 -8.46 6.00 2.30
N ASP A 137 -9.65 6.35 2.80
CA ASP A 137 -10.63 5.43 3.41
C ASP A 137 -10.03 4.60 4.55
N LEU A 138 -9.40 5.29 5.50
CA LEU A 138 -8.82 4.69 6.69
C LEU A 138 -9.73 4.91 7.90
N GLU A 139 -9.97 3.84 8.65
CA GLU A 139 -10.80 3.85 9.86
C GLU A 139 -10.29 4.87 10.88
N GLY A 140 -11.18 5.76 11.33
CA GLY A 140 -10.90 6.79 12.33
C GLY A 140 -10.25 8.08 11.79
N ILE A 141 -10.17 8.25 10.46
CA ILE A 141 -9.64 9.46 9.81
C ILE A 141 -10.77 10.10 8.99
N ASP A 142 -11.55 10.94 9.67
CA ASP A 142 -12.80 11.48 9.12
C ASP A 142 -12.65 12.89 8.52
N THR A 143 -11.51 13.57 8.72
CA THR A 143 -11.30 14.93 8.20
C THR A 143 -9.99 15.09 7.41
N PRO A 144 -9.97 15.91 6.35
CA PRO A 144 -8.75 16.25 5.62
C PRO A 144 -7.62 16.79 6.49
N GLU A 145 -7.93 17.62 7.48
CA GLU A 145 -6.93 18.21 8.39
C GLU A 145 -6.24 17.11 9.20
N GLU A 146 -7.01 16.15 9.71
CA GLU A 146 -6.49 15.01 10.45
C GLU A 146 -5.64 14.11 9.54
N GLN A 147 -6.10 13.88 8.30
CA GLN A 147 -5.37 13.10 7.29
C GLN A 147 -3.99 13.72 6.99
N VAL A 148 -3.95 15.03 6.73
CA VAL A 148 -2.72 15.79 6.49
C VAL A 148 -1.81 15.77 7.71
N ARG A 149 -2.37 16.01 8.91
CA ARG A 149 -1.61 16.02 10.17
C ARG A 149 -0.92 14.68 10.43
N ILE A 150 -1.62 13.56 10.24
CA ILE A 150 -1.04 12.21 10.39
C ILE A 150 0.07 12.00 9.35
N ALA A 151 -0.13 12.41 8.10
CA ALA A 151 0.89 12.32 7.07
C ALA A 151 2.15 13.12 7.45
N MET A 152 2.01 14.32 8.00
CA MET A 152 3.12 15.14 8.49
C MET A 152 3.86 14.48 9.64
N ILE A 153 3.14 13.92 10.62
CA ILE A 153 3.74 13.19 11.76
C ILE A 153 4.57 12.00 11.26
N LYS A 154 4.04 11.22 10.31
CA LYS A 154 4.77 10.09 9.71
C LYS A 154 6.04 10.51 8.98
N ALA A 155 6.06 11.73 8.45
CA ALA A 155 7.21 12.32 7.76
C ALA A 155 8.19 13.05 8.71
N GLY A 156 7.84 13.20 10.00
CA GLY A 156 8.60 14.05 10.92
C GLY A 156 8.60 15.53 10.51
N ILE A 157 7.48 16.03 9.98
CA ILE A 157 7.27 17.43 9.59
C ILE A 157 6.47 18.13 10.70
N HIS A 158 6.95 19.29 11.16
CA HIS A 158 6.26 20.11 12.17
C HIS A 158 5.10 20.89 11.54
N SER A 159 4.07 21.18 12.34
CA SER A 159 2.80 21.77 11.88
C SER A 159 2.93 23.20 11.34
N ASP A 160 4.00 23.91 11.69
CA ASP A 160 4.31 25.27 11.25
C ASP A 160 5.17 25.31 9.97
N GLU A 161 5.64 24.15 9.51
CA GLU A 161 6.46 24.08 8.30
C GLU A 161 5.62 24.20 7.04
N PRO A 162 6.08 24.96 6.03
CA PRO A 162 5.43 24.96 4.73
C PRO A 162 5.54 23.57 4.09
N VAL A 163 4.42 23.11 3.53
CA VAL A 163 4.31 21.82 2.85
C VAL A 163 3.75 21.99 1.45
N LEU A 164 4.22 21.15 0.54
CA LEU A 164 3.51 20.87 -0.70
C LEU A 164 2.52 19.73 -0.45
N LEU A 165 1.32 19.87 -0.98
CA LEU A 165 0.25 18.90 -0.88
C LEU A 165 -0.02 18.30 -2.26
N GLN A 166 -0.11 16.98 -2.31
CA GLN A 166 -0.61 16.25 -3.47
C GLN A 166 -1.70 15.30 -3.03
N ARG A 167 -2.68 15.04 -3.90
CA ARG A 167 -3.70 14.02 -3.69
C ARG A 167 -3.59 12.93 -4.74
N PHE A 168 -4.04 11.73 -4.42
CA PHE A 168 -4.06 10.60 -5.36
C PHE A 168 -5.22 9.68 -5.07
N LYS A 169 -5.68 8.96 -6.09
CA LYS A 169 -6.67 7.88 -5.96
C LYS A 169 -5.96 6.53 -5.93
N ILE A 170 -6.69 5.52 -5.45
CA ILE A 170 -6.24 4.13 -5.49
C ILE A 170 -7.27 3.24 -6.16
N SER A 171 -6.79 2.21 -6.83
CA SER A 171 -7.57 1.01 -7.12
C SER A 171 -7.23 -0.05 -6.08
N ARG A 172 -8.19 -0.38 -5.21
CA ARG A 172 -8.03 -1.39 -4.15
C ARG A 172 -8.54 -2.74 -4.64
N TYR A 173 -7.66 -3.74 -4.57
CA TYR A 173 -7.94 -5.11 -4.95
C TYR A 173 -7.96 -6.03 -3.72
N LYS A 174 -8.86 -7.02 -3.73
CA LYS A 174 -9.06 -8.03 -2.66
C LYS A 174 -9.16 -9.43 -3.25
#